data_AF-A0AAD3CKE2-F1
#
_entry.id   AF-A0AAD3CKE2-F1
#
_cell.length_a   1.000
_cell.length_b   1.000
_cell.length_c   1.000
_cell.angle_alpha   90.00
_cell.angle_beta   90.00
_cell.angle_gamma   90.00
#
_symmetry.space_group_name_H-M   'P 1'
#
loop_
_entity.id
_entity.type
_entity.pdbx_description
1 polymer ?
#
loop_
_entity_poly.entity_id
_entity_poly.type
_entity_poly.pdbx_seq_one_letter_code
_entity_poly.pdbx_strand_id
1 'polypeptide(L)'
;MTEDSAYWLPAPIAQAIRSTGISSNKNSEDRERKRTKQKRRSSPKRKIQPISPVYHDEQGDIETPLRTKSVRRRDSNKDDKDGWLPTPQKLIIENRNTNDDGCLSGMVNMKGVIGILICIVLASIFLFGFDVNPFKFGREGQIAQLQKQVFLLDQENAKLQSIVDKLEDQVILLSNETDRLEEINADLIQTTADLTNTVESLSNVNSELEQAMSNQEDISDGLETAVTNAIAVNDNLVTSILTLESRIGTLSKVNDDLQSSARDLDTRKDFYNGIVGDIHSSNVELSLQINELEEQLEEVERQNSELASNNEDLFSIVTFLNQAGIDLGTSVSNVQDYLVEEIQENTALVLYDLKMYYQNIYFYWMCATSFEDKFQEYEWMTDKNMAIGENYYSAVLEFIDVNVFHQLCINKADFERFVSEDDFIGYQGPFPPVQVSVNTLISGVERYSTKLIEFYFPPEGSTGLTQTDWKNAMYECANIPTLKRYVWSQD
;
A
#
# COMPACT_ATOMS: atom_id res chain seq x y z
N MET A 1 -32.81 -24.36 42.10
CA MET A 1 -32.95 -22.91 41.89
C MET A 1 -32.95 -22.69 40.40
N THR A 2 -34.09 -22.22 39.92
CA THR A 2 -34.45 -21.91 38.54
C THR A 2 -33.63 -20.75 38.01
N GLU A 3 -33.07 -20.88 36.81
CA GLU A 3 -32.94 -19.73 35.90
C GLU A 3 -32.79 -20.24 34.46
N ASP A 4 -33.93 -20.21 33.77
CA ASP A 4 -34.08 -20.31 32.33
C ASP A 4 -33.53 -19.05 31.66
N SER A 5 -32.68 -19.21 30.64
CA SER A 5 -32.38 -18.15 29.67
C SER A 5 -32.38 -18.75 28.27
N ALA A 6 -33.51 -18.54 27.59
CA ALA A 6 -33.74 -18.91 26.20
C ALA A 6 -33.10 -17.88 25.26
N TYR A 7 -32.16 -18.33 24.42
CA TYR A 7 -31.74 -17.60 23.23
C TYR A 7 -32.25 -18.30 21.97
N TRP A 8 -32.92 -17.48 21.16
CA TRP A 8 -33.50 -17.79 19.86
C TRP A 8 -32.40 -18.10 18.82
N LEU A 9 -32.57 -19.20 18.09
CA LEU A 9 -31.87 -19.48 16.82
C LEU A 9 -32.91 -19.55 15.69
N PRO A 10 -32.68 -18.90 14.53
CA PRO A 10 -33.52 -19.10 13.36
C PRO A 10 -33.13 -20.36 12.57
N ALA A 11 -34.14 -20.91 11.89
CA ALA A 11 -34.17 -22.16 11.15
C ALA A 11 -33.20 -22.23 9.94
N PRO A 12 -32.85 -23.45 9.46
CA PRO A 12 -31.96 -23.67 8.33
C PRO A 12 -32.70 -23.62 6.98
N ILE A 13 -32.07 -23.00 5.97
CA ILE A 13 -32.48 -23.15 4.57
C ILE A 13 -31.77 -24.37 3.99
N ALA A 14 -32.56 -25.40 3.74
CA ALA A 14 -32.21 -26.51 2.87
C ALA A 14 -32.20 -26.05 1.40
N GLN A 15 -31.15 -26.38 0.65
CA GLN A 15 -31.29 -26.61 -0.79
C GLN A 15 -30.57 -27.91 -1.17
N ALA A 16 -31.38 -28.75 -1.81
CA ALA A 16 -31.06 -30.09 -2.25
C ALA A 16 -30.42 -30.09 -3.64
N ILE A 17 -29.43 -30.97 -3.80
CA ILE A 17 -29.33 -32.00 -4.86
C ILE A 17 -29.62 -31.56 -6.30
N ARG A 18 -28.58 -31.62 -7.15
CA ARG A 18 -28.65 -32.44 -8.37
C ARG A 18 -27.27 -32.85 -8.88
N SER A 19 -27.04 -34.15 -8.81
CA SER A 19 -26.02 -34.91 -9.53
C SER A 19 -26.43 -35.12 -10.99
N THR A 20 -25.47 -34.94 -11.89
CA THR A 20 -25.25 -35.70 -13.13
C THR A 20 -23.75 -35.58 -13.38
N GLY A 21 -22.91 -36.60 -13.51
CA GLY A 21 -23.15 -37.94 -13.99
C GLY A 21 -22.19 -38.19 -15.16
N ILE A 22 -21.11 -38.94 -14.89
CA ILE A 22 -20.57 -40.03 -15.72
C ILE A 22 -19.71 -39.68 -16.97
N SER A 23 -18.45 -40.14 -16.86
CA SER A 23 -17.62 -40.86 -17.86
C SER A 23 -17.03 -40.13 -19.07
N SER A 24 -15.70 -40.14 -19.17
CA SER A 24 -15.00 -41.11 -20.05
C SER A 24 -13.55 -40.65 -20.32
N ASN A 25 -12.62 -41.35 -19.68
CA ASN A 25 -11.47 -42.01 -20.30
C ASN A 25 -11.06 -41.56 -21.73
N LYS A 26 -9.82 -41.07 -21.90
CA LYS A 26 -8.94 -41.46 -23.02
C LYS A 26 -7.49 -41.01 -22.82
N ASN A 27 -6.62 -42.03 -22.76
CA ASN A 27 -5.19 -41.98 -23.02
C ASN A 27 -4.87 -41.42 -24.41
N SER A 28 -3.82 -40.61 -24.50
CA SER A 28 -2.83 -40.57 -25.61
C SER A 28 -1.65 -39.71 -25.10
N GLU A 29 -0.52 -40.28 -24.67
CA GLU A 29 0.62 -40.63 -25.53
C GLU A 29 0.87 -39.65 -26.68
N ASP A 30 1.82 -38.73 -26.49
CA ASP A 30 2.92 -38.40 -27.43
C ASP A 30 3.87 -37.40 -26.74
N ARG A 31 5.07 -37.83 -26.33
CA ARG A 31 6.35 -37.83 -27.07
C ARG A 31 7.04 -36.47 -27.21
N GLU A 32 8.32 -36.48 -26.82
CA GLU A 32 9.42 -35.61 -27.23
C GLU A 32 9.42 -34.17 -26.65
N ARG A 33 10.50 -33.63 -26.06
CA ARG A 33 11.93 -33.85 -26.30
C ARG A 33 12.75 -33.28 -25.14
N LYS A 34 13.65 -34.11 -24.61
CA LYS A 34 14.84 -33.66 -23.84
C LYS A 34 15.77 -32.86 -24.76
N ARG A 35 16.17 -31.65 -24.35
CA ARG A 35 17.49 -31.09 -24.70
C ARG A 35 18.08 -30.30 -23.53
N THR A 36 18.91 -30.99 -22.78
CA THR A 36 20.05 -30.46 -22.04
C THR A 36 21.01 -29.74 -23.00
N LYS A 37 21.33 -28.47 -22.73
CA LYS A 37 22.62 -27.87 -23.11
C LYS A 37 23.12 -26.90 -22.04
N GLN A 38 23.96 -27.48 -21.21
CA GLN A 38 25.02 -26.86 -20.42
C GLN A 38 26.02 -26.13 -21.35
N LYS A 39 26.34 -24.85 -21.07
CA LYS A 39 27.71 -24.30 -20.99
C LYS A 39 27.77 -22.77 -20.87
N ARG A 40 28.42 -22.37 -19.76
CA ARG A 40 29.57 -21.43 -19.67
C ARG A 40 29.34 -19.91 -19.60
N ARG A 41 29.94 -19.39 -18.50
CA ARG A 41 30.69 -18.11 -18.35
C ARG A 41 29.80 -16.87 -18.31
N SER A 42 29.99 -15.86 -17.46
CA SER A 42 31.12 -15.45 -16.64
C SER A 42 30.64 -14.32 -15.72
N SER A 43 31.05 -14.33 -14.44
CA SER A 43 30.99 -13.16 -13.57
C SER A 43 31.86 -12.02 -14.12
N PRO A 44 31.60 -10.77 -13.69
CA PRO A 44 32.63 -10.12 -12.91
C PRO A 44 32.12 -9.47 -11.63
N LYS A 45 32.90 -9.71 -10.57
CA LYS A 45 32.92 -8.97 -9.31
C LYS A 45 33.26 -7.51 -9.60
N ARG A 46 32.53 -6.56 -9.01
CA ARG A 46 33.08 -5.24 -8.66
C ARG A 46 32.86 -5.01 -7.17
N LYS A 47 33.95 -5.19 -6.41
CA LYS A 47 34.16 -4.61 -5.09
C LYS A 47 34.38 -3.12 -5.29
N ILE A 48 33.62 -2.28 -4.58
CA ILE A 48 34.08 -0.95 -4.18
C ILE A 48 33.97 -0.94 -2.65
N GLN A 49 35.09 -0.63 -2.01
CA GLN A 49 35.28 -0.56 -0.57
C GLN A 49 34.57 0.66 0.04
N PRO A 50 34.33 0.64 1.36
CA PRO A 50 33.65 1.70 2.09
C PRO A 50 34.63 2.85 2.41
N ILE A 51 34.12 4.08 2.39
CA ILE A 51 34.74 5.22 3.06
C ILE A 51 33.78 5.63 4.19
N SER A 52 34.29 5.57 5.41
CA SER A 52 33.77 6.21 6.61
C SER A 52 34.97 6.81 7.34
N PRO A 53 34.78 7.62 8.40
CA PRO A 53 33.79 8.67 8.66
C PRO A 53 34.56 10.01 8.82
N VAL A 54 34.17 10.91 9.76
CA VAL A 54 34.86 12.13 10.25
C VAL A 54 34.29 13.44 9.65
N TYR A 55 33.86 14.50 10.35
CA TYR A 55 33.92 14.98 11.75
C TYR A 55 32.61 15.72 12.07
N HIS A 56 32.14 15.66 13.32
CA HIS A 56 31.30 16.69 13.94
C HIS A 56 32.17 17.91 14.22
N ASP A 57 31.66 19.12 13.98
CA ASP A 57 31.98 20.26 14.82
C ASP A 57 30.80 21.25 14.89
N GLU A 58 30.57 21.71 16.11
CA GLU A 58 29.55 22.64 16.57
C GLU A 58 29.97 24.11 16.32
N GLN A 59 29.04 25.02 16.66
CA GLN A 59 29.15 26.48 16.81
C GLN A 59 28.91 27.28 15.52
N GLY A 60 28.10 28.33 15.51
CA GLY A 60 27.40 29.06 16.56
C GLY A 60 26.57 30.17 15.92
N ASP A 61 25.69 30.75 16.73
CA ASP A 61 24.69 31.78 16.41
C ASP A 61 25.21 32.99 15.61
N ILE A 62 24.30 33.69 14.91
CA ILE A 62 24.15 35.17 14.90
C ILE A 62 22.91 35.57 14.05
N GLU A 63 21.94 36.16 14.75
CA GLU A 63 21.06 37.31 14.39
C GLU A 63 20.09 37.29 13.19
N THR A 64 18.81 37.43 13.55
CA THR A 64 17.67 38.02 12.80
C THR A 64 17.78 39.57 12.75
N PRO A 65 16.81 40.38 12.23
CA PRO A 65 15.89 40.28 11.08
C PRO A 65 15.81 41.60 10.23
N LEU A 66 15.31 41.54 8.99
CA LEU A 66 14.78 42.70 8.24
C LEU A 66 13.49 42.22 7.54
N ARG A 67 12.25 42.60 7.89
CA ARG A 67 11.58 43.91 8.03
C ARG A 67 11.65 44.77 6.77
N THR A 68 10.64 44.65 5.91
CA THR A 68 10.06 45.80 5.20
C THR A 68 8.54 45.68 5.10
N LYS A 69 7.87 46.60 5.80
CA LYS A 69 6.50 47.03 5.58
C LYS A 69 6.48 48.04 4.42
N SER A 70 5.49 47.96 3.55
CA SER A 70 4.92 49.12 2.84
C SER A 70 3.43 48.83 2.59
N VAL A 71 2.45 49.42 3.27
CA VAL A 71 2.05 50.85 3.42
C VAL A 71 1.21 51.34 2.23
N ARG A 72 -0.07 51.63 2.55
CA ARG A 72 -1.01 52.64 1.96
C ARG A 72 -1.52 52.36 0.53
N ARG A 73 -2.72 52.76 0.10
CA ARG A 73 -3.82 53.65 0.58
C ARG A 73 -5.08 53.18 -0.21
N ARG A 74 -6.26 53.03 0.38
CA ARG A 74 -7.24 54.06 0.83
C ARG A 74 -7.97 54.77 -0.31
N ASP A 75 -9.30 54.57 -0.27
CA ASP A 75 -10.43 55.41 -0.68
C ASP A 75 -10.41 55.93 -2.14
N SER A 76 -11.50 56.23 -2.82
CA SER A 76 -12.82 56.69 -2.41
C SER A 76 -13.64 56.85 -3.70
N ASN A 77 -14.97 56.71 -3.64
CA ASN A 77 -15.96 57.64 -4.23
C ASN A 77 -15.91 57.92 -5.75
N LYS A 78 -16.94 58.39 -6.43
CA LYS A 78 -18.39 58.61 -6.27
C LYS A 78 -18.81 59.18 -7.62
N ASP A 79 -20.07 58.96 -7.96
CA ASP A 79 -21.04 59.92 -8.51
C ASP A 79 -20.62 61.03 -9.50
N ASP A 80 -21.62 61.31 -10.33
CA ASP A 80 -21.92 62.60 -10.94
C ASP A 80 -21.07 62.98 -12.16
N LYS A 81 -21.58 63.67 -13.18
CA LYS A 81 -22.91 64.09 -13.65
C LYS A 81 -22.60 64.84 -14.96
N ASP A 82 -23.62 64.98 -15.78
CA ASP A 82 -23.93 66.18 -16.57
C ASP A 82 -22.78 66.98 -17.19
N GLY A 83 -22.87 67.19 -18.51
CA GLY A 83 -22.89 68.59 -18.88
C GLY A 83 -22.50 69.02 -20.29
N TRP A 84 -23.50 69.65 -20.90
CA TRP A 84 -23.38 70.96 -21.55
C TRP A 84 -22.78 71.03 -22.96
N LEU A 85 -23.72 71.16 -23.91
CA LEU A 85 -23.66 72.08 -25.04
C LEU A 85 -22.86 73.37 -24.75
N PRO A 86 -22.34 73.98 -25.81
CA PRO A 86 -22.78 75.35 -26.08
C PRO A 86 -23.14 75.58 -27.56
N THR A 87 -24.34 76.09 -27.80
CA THR A 87 -24.56 77.27 -28.66
C THR A 87 -24.42 78.53 -27.77
N PRO A 88 -24.54 79.80 -28.22
CA PRO A 88 -24.57 80.45 -29.55
C PRO A 88 -23.67 81.74 -29.60
N GLN A 89 -23.69 82.48 -30.72
CA GLN A 89 -23.54 83.96 -30.86
C GLN A 89 -23.64 84.26 -32.38
N LYS A 90 -24.49 85.10 -33.00
CA LYS A 90 -25.23 86.36 -32.74
C LYS A 90 -24.37 87.61 -32.48
N LEU A 91 -24.15 88.37 -33.57
CA LEU A 91 -23.89 89.82 -33.73
C LEU A 91 -24.30 90.11 -35.19
N ILE A 92 -25.28 90.91 -35.63
CA ILE A 92 -25.83 92.26 -35.36
C ILE A 92 -24.78 93.39 -35.37
N ILE A 93 -25.16 94.45 -36.11
CA ILE A 93 -24.76 95.88 -36.01
C ILE A 93 -23.56 96.21 -36.89
N GLU A 94 -23.56 97.24 -37.72
CA GLU A 94 -24.47 98.33 -38.13
C GLU A 94 -23.66 99.11 -39.18
N ASN A 95 -24.32 100.07 -39.83
CA ASN A 95 -23.73 101.38 -40.07
C ASN A 95 -22.68 101.47 -41.19
N ARG A 96 -22.68 102.52 -42.00
CA ARG A 96 -23.47 103.74 -42.01
C ARG A 96 -23.07 104.44 -43.28
N ASN A 97 -23.97 105.31 -43.74
CA ASN A 97 -23.61 106.59 -44.33
C ASN A 97 -22.94 106.50 -45.72
N THR A 98 -23.24 107.38 -46.64
CA THR A 98 -24.05 108.60 -46.61
C THR A 98 -23.97 109.10 -48.03
N ASN A 99 -25.08 109.66 -48.49
CA ASN A 99 -25.06 110.93 -49.21
C ASN A 99 -24.52 110.88 -50.64
N ASP A 100 -25.01 111.70 -51.54
CA ASP A 100 -26.09 112.67 -51.52
C ASP A 100 -26.26 113.06 -52.98
N ASP A 101 -27.48 113.49 -53.29
CA ASP A 101 -27.80 114.60 -54.18
C ASP A 101 -27.32 114.49 -55.63
N GLY A 102 -28.22 114.45 -56.60
CA GLY A 102 -29.23 115.50 -56.81
C GLY A 102 -28.90 116.12 -58.16
N CYS A 103 -29.77 115.97 -59.15
CA CYS A 103 -30.88 116.87 -59.41
C CYS A 103 -30.47 118.34 -59.60
N LEU A 104 -31.15 118.92 -60.59
CA LEU A 104 -31.30 120.33 -60.93
C LEU A 104 -30.28 120.85 -61.94
N SER A 105 -30.70 120.98 -63.20
CA SER A 105 -31.64 122.00 -63.69
C SER A 105 -30.92 123.32 -63.91
N GLY A 106 -31.09 123.82 -65.12
CA GLY A 106 -31.65 125.15 -65.21
C GLY A 106 -30.65 126.25 -65.52
N MET A 107 -30.62 126.55 -66.82
CA MET A 107 -31.20 127.80 -67.34
C MET A 107 -30.48 129.13 -67.05
N VAL A 108 -30.38 129.87 -68.17
CA VAL A 108 -30.57 131.32 -68.31
C VAL A 108 -29.31 132.20 -68.29
N ASN A 109 -29.03 132.71 -69.49
CA ASN A 109 -28.66 134.09 -69.84
C ASN A 109 -27.86 134.91 -68.82
N MET A 110 -26.72 135.41 -69.29
CA MET A 110 -26.35 136.80 -69.01
C MET A 110 -25.90 137.47 -70.31
N LYS A 111 -26.83 138.20 -70.92
CA LYS A 111 -26.53 139.25 -71.89
C LYS A 111 -26.18 140.52 -71.13
N GLY A 112 -25.15 141.19 -71.63
CA GLY A 112 -24.97 142.62 -71.50
C GLY A 112 -23.88 143.04 -70.50
N VAL A 113 -23.22 144.17 -70.69
CA VAL A 113 -23.48 145.27 -71.63
C VAL A 113 -22.35 146.28 -71.39
N ILE A 114 -21.88 146.95 -72.45
CA ILE A 114 -21.31 148.31 -72.43
C ILE A 114 -19.92 148.44 -71.76
N GLY A 115 -18.88 148.83 -72.49
CA GLY A 115 -18.67 150.18 -73.02
C GLY A 115 -17.24 150.61 -72.63
N ILE A 116 -16.55 151.60 -73.19
CA ILE A 116 -16.89 152.90 -73.78
C ILE A 116 -15.51 153.39 -74.32
N LEU A 117 -15.38 153.80 -75.58
CA LEU A 117 -15.43 155.22 -75.99
C LEU A 117 -14.21 156.02 -75.47
N ILE A 118 -13.34 156.48 -76.39
CA ILE A 118 -12.69 157.81 -76.42
C ILE A 118 -12.00 157.91 -77.79
N CYS A 119 -12.51 158.69 -78.74
CA CYS A 119 -12.53 160.16 -78.80
C CYS A 119 -11.16 160.73 -79.21
N ILE A 120 -11.04 161.16 -80.47
CA ILE A 120 -11.26 162.55 -80.92
C ILE A 120 -9.94 163.32 -80.92
N VAL A 121 -9.51 163.63 -82.14
CA VAL A 121 -8.98 164.92 -82.60
C VAL A 121 -7.78 165.46 -81.83
N LEU A 122 -6.66 165.63 -82.55
CA LEU A 122 -6.05 166.94 -82.82
C LEU A 122 -4.78 166.65 -83.62
N ALA A 123 -4.78 167.04 -84.90
CA ALA A 123 -4.09 168.24 -85.32
C ALA A 123 -2.57 167.99 -85.33
N SER A 124 -1.95 167.93 -86.48
CA SER A 124 -1.77 169.10 -87.34
C SER A 124 -0.59 168.78 -88.25
N ILE A 125 -0.44 169.55 -89.34
CA ILE A 125 0.78 169.63 -90.17
C ILE A 125 0.85 168.49 -91.23
N PHE A 126 0.80 168.67 -92.55
CA PHE A 126 1.11 169.80 -93.43
C PHE A 126 0.21 169.74 -94.68
N LEU A 127 -0.56 170.82 -94.91
CA LEU A 127 -1.01 171.26 -96.23
C LEU A 127 0.14 172.05 -96.90
N PHE A 128 0.12 172.14 -98.23
CA PHE A 128 1.02 172.94 -99.10
C PHE A 128 2.37 172.28 -99.39
N GLY A 129 2.89 172.26 -100.61
CA GLY A 129 2.57 173.02 -101.82
C GLY A 129 3.83 173.03 -102.70
N PHE A 130 3.75 173.77 -103.79
CA PHE A 130 4.74 174.01 -104.85
C PHE A 130 4.64 173.07 -106.07
N ASP A 131 3.98 173.49 -107.16
CA ASP A 131 4.36 174.59 -108.08
C ASP A 131 5.50 174.16 -109.01
N VAL A 132 5.15 173.83 -110.25
CA VAL A 132 5.70 174.54 -111.41
C VAL A 132 4.68 174.48 -112.56
N ASN A 133 4.09 175.63 -112.87
CA ASN A 133 3.88 176.05 -114.27
C ASN A 133 5.20 175.82 -115.08
N PRO A 134 5.25 175.71 -116.43
CA PRO A 134 4.24 175.98 -117.46
C PRO A 134 4.23 174.95 -118.65
N PHE A 135 3.42 175.20 -119.67
CA PHE A 135 3.63 174.95 -121.11
C PHE A 135 4.35 173.67 -121.65
N LYS A 136 3.66 173.07 -122.65
CA LYS A 136 4.13 172.45 -123.92
C LYS A 136 4.27 170.91 -124.07
N PHE A 137 3.17 170.37 -124.64
CA PHE A 137 3.03 169.36 -125.72
C PHE A 137 3.41 167.87 -125.50
N GLY A 138 2.41 166.98 -125.63
CA GLY A 138 2.59 165.58 -126.04
C GLY A 138 1.73 164.55 -125.28
N ARG A 139 0.51 164.24 -125.75
CA ARG A 139 -0.29 163.09 -125.27
C ARG A 139 0.39 161.80 -125.71
N GLU A 140 0.91 160.97 -124.78
CA GLU A 140 1.15 159.52 -124.99
C GLU A 140 1.61 158.75 -123.72
N GLY A 141 1.97 159.41 -122.61
CA GLY A 141 2.53 158.74 -121.41
C GLY A 141 1.56 158.28 -120.29
N GLN A 142 0.28 158.66 -120.30
CA GLN A 142 -0.65 158.40 -119.17
C GLN A 142 -1.16 156.95 -119.06
N ILE A 143 -0.93 156.11 -120.07
CA ILE A 143 -1.30 154.68 -120.03
C ILE A 143 -0.32 153.85 -119.16
N ALA A 144 0.92 154.31 -118.96
CA ALA A 144 1.95 153.51 -118.27
C ALA A 144 1.89 153.57 -116.72
N GLN A 145 1.37 154.65 -116.12
CA GLN A 145 1.39 154.81 -114.66
C GLN A 145 0.22 154.13 -113.93
N LEU A 146 -0.97 154.07 -114.54
CA LEU A 146 -2.12 153.32 -113.99
C LEU A 146 -1.89 151.80 -114.05
N GLN A 147 -1.22 151.30 -115.10
CA GLN A 147 -0.77 149.90 -115.16
C GLN A 147 0.16 149.54 -114.00
N LYS A 148 0.98 150.49 -113.52
CA LYS A 148 1.92 150.26 -112.41
C LYS A 148 1.21 150.17 -111.04
N GLN A 149 0.13 150.91 -110.83
CA GLN A 149 -0.66 150.82 -109.59
C GLN A 149 -1.53 149.56 -109.53
N VAL A 150 -2.14 149.17 -110.65
CA VAL A 150 -2.84 147.87 -110.76
C VAL A 150 -1.88 146.72 -110.52
N PHE A 151 -0.65 146.81 -111.04
CA PHE A 151 0.40 145.82 -110.80
C PHE A 151 0.81 145.71 -109.31
N LEU A 152 0.86 146.83 -108.57
CA LEU A 152 1.19 146.82 -107.14
C LEU A 152 0.05 146.26 -106.28
N LEU A 153 -1.21 146.55 -106.64
CA LEU A 153 -2.38 145.99 -105.96
C LEU A 153 -2.54 144.49 -106.24
N ASP A 154 -2.27 144.03 -107.46
CA ASP A 154 -2.20 142.59 -107.75
C ASP A 154 -1.06 141.92 -106.98
N GLN A 155 0.08 142.61 -106.80
CA GLN A 155 1.17 142.12 -105.97
C GLN A 155 0.79 142.03 -104.48
N GLU A 156 0.04 142.99 -103.96
CA GLU A 156 -0.42 142.99 -102.57
C GLU A 156 -1.54 141.95 -102.35
N ASN A 157 -2.49 141.83 -103.28
CA ASN A 157 -3.48 140.76 -103.26
C ASN A 157 -2.83 139.38 -103.37
N ALA A 158 -1.81 139.21 -104.21
CA ALA A 158 -1.05 137.96 -104.27
C ALA A 158 -0.33 137.66 -102.94
N LYS A 159 0.14 138.70 -102.23
CA LYS A 159 0.77 138.56 -100.91
C LYS A 159 -0.23 138.22 -99.81
N LEU A 160 -1.41 138.87 -99.78
CA LEU A 160 -2.47 138.51 -98.85
C LEU A 160 -3.01 137.11 -99.12
N GLN A 161 -3.20 136.75 -100.39
CA GLN A 161 -3.58 135.39 -100.78
C GLN A 161 -2.53 134.40 -100.28
N SER A 162 -1.25 134.67 -100.49
CA SER A 162 -0.17 133.83 -99.96
C SER A 162 -0.17 133.71 -98.42
N ILE A 163 -0.60 134.75 -97.69
CA ILE A 163 -0.74 134.69 -96.23
C ILE A 163 -1.97 133.88 -95.83
N VAL A 164 -3.09 134.04 -96.55
CA VAL A 164 -4.31 133.25 -96.34
C VAL A 164 -4.04 131.79 -96.61
N ASP A 165 -3.40 131.46 -97.73
CA ASP A 165 -3.00 130.09 -98.09
C ASP A 165 -2.08 129.51 -96.99
N LYS A 166 -1.15 130.31 -96.45
CA LYS A 166 -0.26 129.87 -95.35
C LYS A 166 -1.01 129.67 -94.03
N LEU A 167 -2.00 130.50 -93.73
CA LEU A 167 -2.84 130.35 -92.54
C LEU A 167 -3.78 129.14 -92.69
N GLU A 168 -4.30 128.91 -93.89
CA GLU A 168 -5.10 127.73 -94.23
C GLU A 168 -4.25 126.46 -94.08
N ASP A 169 -3.02 126.46 -94.60
CA ASP A 169 -2.04 125.39 -94.38
C ASP A 169 -1.77 125.16 -92.89
N GLN A 170 -1.64 126.22 -92.09
CA GLN A 170 -1.46 126.12 -90.64
C GLN A 170 -2.68 125.55 -89.92
N VAL A 171 -3.89 125.95 -90.33
CA VAL A 171 -5.14 125.42 -89.79
C VAL A 171 -5.31 123.95 -90.15
N ILE A 172 -4.97 123.55 -91.38
CA ILE A 172 -4.95 122.14 -91.79
C ILE A 172 -3.94 121.37 -90.94
N LEU A 173 -2.75 121.92 -90.71
CA LEU A 173 -1.72 121.26 -89.91
C LEU A 173 -2.13 121.12 -88.43
N LEU A 174 -2.73 122.16 -87.85
CA LEU A 174 -3.29 122.13 -86.50
C LEU A 174 -4.49 121.18 -86.38
N SER A 175 -5.34 121.10 -87.41
CA SER A 175 -6.45 120.15 -87.48
C SER A 175 -5.91 118.73 -87.50
N ASN A 176 -4.93 118.46 -88.37
CA ASN A 176 -4.29 117.14 -88.44
C ASN A 176 -3.59 116.77 -87.13
N GLU A 177 -2.96 117.73 -86.44
CA GLU A 177 -2.36 117.47 -85.13
C GLU A 177 -3.42 117.25 -84.04
N THR A 178 -4.56 117.94 -84.12
CA THR A 178 -5.70 117.73 -83.22
C THR A 178 -6.28 116.32 -83.43
N ASP A 179 -6.51 115.91 -84.68
CA ASP A 179 -6.99 114.57 -85.02
C ASP A 179 -6.01 113.50 -84.52
N ARG A 180 -4.70 113.72 -84.68
CA ARG A 180 -3.65 112.83 -84.15
C ARG A 180 -3.67 112.76 -82.62
N LEU A 181 -3.87 113.89 -81.94
CA LEU A 181 -3.96 113.93 -80.48
C LEU A 181 -5.23 113.26 -79.97
N GLU A 182 -6.35 113.40 -80.68
CA GLU A 182 -7.59 112.66 -80.38
C GLU A 182 -7.39 111.15 -80.57
N GLU A 183 -6.72 110.72 -81.64
CA GLU A 183 -6.37 109.32 -81.88
C GLU A 183 -5.46 108.77 -80.77
N ILE A 184 -4.38 109.49 -80.42
CA ILE A 184 -3.50 109.11 -79.31
C ILE A 184 -4.26 109.06 -77.97
N ASN A 185 -5.17 109.99 -77.73
CA ASN A 185 -5.96 110.00 -76.51
C ASN A 185 -6.95 108.82 -76.47
N ALA A 186 -7.56 108.48 -77.61
CA ALA A 186 -8.40 107.28 -77.73
C ALA A 186 -7.59 105.99 -77.47
N ASP A 187 -6.39 105.88 -78.06
CA ASP A 187 -5.46 104.76 -77.81
C ASP A 187 -5.01 104.70 -76.35
N LEU A 188 -4.76 105.84 -75.73
CA LEU A 188 -4.38 105.91 -74.31
C LEU A 188 -5.54 105.47 -73.41
N ILE A 189 -6.77 105.89 -73.71
CA ILE A 189 -7.97 105.44 -73.00
C ILE A 189 -8.12 103.92 -73.13
N GLN A 190 -7.97 103.39 -74.35
CA GLN A 190 -8.06 101.95 -74.60
C GLN A 190 -6.97 101.18 -73.84
N THR A 191 -5.72 101.63 -73.91
CA THR A 191 -4.58 101.03 -73.20
C THR A 191 -4.78 101.07 -71.69
N THR A 192 -5.35 102.15 -71.16
CA THR A 192 -5.64 102.29 -69.72
C THR A 192 -6.74 101.31 -69.30
N ALA A 193 -7.77 101.12 -70.13
CA ALA A 193 -8.81 100.13 -69.88
C ALA A 193 -8.24 98.70 -69.90
N ASP A 194 -7.41 98.36 -70.88
CA ASP A 194 -6.76 97.05 -70.99
C ASP A 194 -5.82 96.78 -69.81
N LEU A 195 -5.06 97.80 -69.37
CA LEU A 195 -4.22 97.70 -68.18
C LEU A 195 -5.06 97.49 -66.92
N THR A 196 -6.20 98.18 -66.78
CA THR A 196 -7.13 98.02 -65.67
C THR A 196 -7.68 96.59 -65.62
N ASN A 197 -8.14 96.06 -66.76
CA ASN A 197 -8.62 94.68 -66.87
C ASN A 197 -7.51 93.67 -66.53
N THR A 198 -6.27 93.96 -66.93
CA THR A 198 -5.10 93.11 -66.62
C THR A 198 -4.79 93.13 -65.13
N VAL A 199 -4.85 94.30 -64.48
CA VAL A 199 -4.66 94.44 -63.02
C VAL A 199 -5.74 93.71 -62.25
N GLU A 200 -7.00 93.81 -62.68
CA GLU A 200 -8.12 93.07 -62.08
C GLU A 200 -7.93 91.56 -62.22
N SER A 201 -7.52 91.09 -63.41
CA SER A 201 -7.22 89.68 -63.66
C SER A 201 -6.08 89.18 -62.79
N LEU A 202 -4.99 89.96 -62.67
CA LEU A 202 -3.86 89.65 -61.79
C LEU A 202 -4.26 89.61 -60.31
N SER A 203 -5.12 90.54 -59.87
CA SER A 203 -5.67 90.56 -58.51
C SER A 203 -6.48 89.30 -58.22
N ASN A 204 -7.32 88.86 -59.17
CA ASN A 204 -8.10 87.63 -59.03
C ASN A 204 -7.19 86.40 -58.97
N VAL A 205 -6.20 86.29 -59.85
CA VAL A 205 -5.21 85.19 -59.83
C VAL A 205 -4.43 85.18 -58.51
N ASN A 206 -4.04 86.34 -57.98
CA ASN A 206 -3.34 86.42 -56.70
C ASN A 206 -4.22 85.94 -55.54
N SER A 207 -5.51 86.32 -55.54
CA SER A 207 -6.50 85.84 -54.56
C SER A 207 -6.68 84.32 -54.63
N GLU A 208 -6.81 83.76 -55.84
CA GLU A 208 -6.90 82.30 -56.05
C GLU A 208 -5.63 81.58 -55.59
N LEU A 209 -4.45 82.17 -55.84
CA LEU A 209 -3.18 81.60 -55.41
C LEU A 209 -3.03 81.62 -53.88
N GLU A 210 -3.44 82.70 -53.22
CA GLU A 210 -3.47 82.79 -51.75
C GLU A 210 -4.39 81.73 -51.16
N GLN A 211 -5.58 81.54 -51.74
CA GLN A 211 -6.51 80.49 -51.31
C GLN A 211 -5.92 79.08 -51.54
N ALA A 212 -5.27 78.85 -52.67
CA ALA A 212 -4.61 77.57 -52.95
C ALA A 212 -3.46 77.29 -51.98
N MET A 213 -2.67 78.30 -51.61
CA MET A 213 -1.61 78.19 -50.61
C MET A 213 -2.18 77.86 -49.23
N SER A 214 -3.24 78.56 -48.81
CA SER A 214 -3.92 78.27 -47.53
C SER A 214 -4.46 76.84 -47.48
N ASN A 215 -5.11 76.38 -48.55
CA ASN A 215 -5.61 75.00 -48.64
C ASN A 215 -4.47 73.98 -48.60
N GLN A 216 -3.33 74.30 -49.23
CA GLN A 216 -2.14 73.44 -49.21
C GLN A 216 -1.52 73.35 -47.81
N GLU A 217 -1.50 74.45 -47.05
CA GLU A 217 -1.07 74.50 -45.65
C GLU A 217 -1.97 73.64 -44.77
N ASP A 218 -3.30 73.78 -44.89
CA ASP A 218 -4.26 72.95 -44.15
C ASP A 218 -4.10 71.45 -44.45
N ILE A 219 -3.85 71.09 -45.72
CA ILE A 219 -3.58 69.70 -46.13
C ILE A 219 -2.26 69.21 -45.52
N SER A 220 -1.23 70.06 -45.50
CA SER A 220 0.08 69.73 -44.91
C SER A 220 -0.05 69.44 -43.42
N ASP A 221 -0.74 70.30 -42.68
CA ASP A 221 -1.00 70.14 -41.24
C ASP A 221 -1.85 68.90 -40.93
N GLY A 222 -2.86 68.65 -41.76
CA GLY A 222 -3.68 67.45 -41.69
C GLY A 222 -2.86 66.17 -41.91
N LEU A 223 -1.92 66.20 -42.86
CA LEU A 223 -1.02 65.08 -43.14
C LEU A 223 -0.01 64.87 -42.01
N GLU A 224 0.58 65.93 -41.46
CA GLU A 224 1.50 65.84 -40.31
C GLU A 224 0.81 65.24 -39.08
N THR A 225 -0.43 65.67 -38.82
CA THR A 225 -1.27 65.10 -37.75
C THR A 225 -1.54 63.62 -38.00
N ALA A 226 -1.90 63.24 -39.23
CA ALA A 226 -2.16 61.85 -39.60
C ALA A 226 -0.91 60.97 -39.46
N VAL A 227 0.27 61.46 -39.86
CA VAL A 227 1.55 60.76 -39.70
C VAL A 227 1.88 60.58 -38.23
N THR A 228 1.73 61.61 -37.40
CA THR A 228 1.97 61.54 -35.95
C THR A 228 1.06 60.50 -35.28
N ASN A 229 -0.22 60.49 -35.64
CA ASN A 229 -1.17 59.49 -35.15
C ASN A 229 -0.80 58.08 -35.62
N ALA A 230 -0.38 57.90 -36.88
CA ALA A 230 0.05 56.61 -37.39
C ALA A 230 1.30 56.08 -36.67
N ILE A 231 2.27 56.94 -36.36
CA ILE A 231 3.45 56.60 -35.55
C ILE A 231 3.02 56.13 -34.15
N ALA A 232 2.15 56.88 -33.47
CA ALA A 232 1.66 56.51 -32.15
C ALA A 232 0.91 55.17 -32.14
N VAL A 233 0.08 54.90 -33.16
CA VAL A 233 -0.59 53.60 -33.32
C VAL A 233 0.43 52.49 -33.55
N ASN A 234 1.43 52.72 -34.40
CA ASN A 234 2.49 51.75 -34.68
C ASN A 234 3.29 51.41 -33.40
N ASP A 235 3.66 52.41 -32.60
CA ASP A 235 4.39 52.20 -31.35
C ASP A 235 3.57 51.39 -30.33
N ASN A 236 2.26 51.64 -30.25
CA ASN A 236 1.34 50.86 -29.42
C ASN A 236 1.22 49.41 -29.91
N LEU A 237 1.19 49.19 -31.22
CA LEU A 237 1.16 47.85 -31.82
C LEU A 237 2.46 47.09 -31.54
N VAL A 238 3.62 47.74 -31.71
CA VAL A 238 4.93 47.15 -31.38
C VAL A 238 4.99 46.76 -29.90
N THR A 239 4.54 47.64 -29.01
CA THR A 239 4.49 47.35 -27.57
C THR A 239 3.58 46.15 -27.25
N SER A 240 2.43 46.06 -27.92
CA SER A 240 1.50 44.94 -27.77
C SER A 240 2.10 43.62 -28.28
N ILE A 241 2.83 43.65 -29.40
CA ILE A 241 3.54 42.49 -29.96
C ILE A 241 4.58 41.99 -28.96
N LEU A 242 5.46 42.86 -28.46
CA LEU A 242 6.49 42.49 -27.48
C LEU A 242 5.89 41.88 -26.20
N THR A 243 4.76 42.43 -25.74
CA THR A 243 4.04 41.91 -24.59
C THR A 243 3.47 40.51 -24.85
N LEU A 244 2.90 40.28 -26.04
CA LEU A 244 2.38 38.97 -26.44
C LEU A 244 3.50 37.94 -26.60
N GLU A 245 4.63 38.29 -27.19
CA GLU A 245 5.81 37.42 -27.31
C GLU A 245 6.32 36.99 -25.94
N SER A 246 6.41 37.92 -24.98
CA SER A 246 6.78 37.62 -23.60
C SER A 246 5.81 36.64 -22.93
N ARG A 247 4.49 36.83 -23.13
CA ARG A 247 3.46 35.93 -22.61
C ARG A 247 3.53 34.55 -23.24
N ILE A 248 3.77 34.46 -24.56
CA ILE A 248 3.97 33.20 -25.27
C ILE A 248 5.17 32.45 -24.70
N GLY A 249 6.30 33.14 -24.49
CA GLY A 249 7.49 32.55 -23.88
C GLY A 249 7.23 31.99 -22.48
N THR A 250 6.46 32.72 -21.67
CA THR A 250 6.06 32.27 -20.33
C THR A 250 5.15 31.04 -20.37
N LEU A 251 4.14 31.05 -21.25
CA LEU A 251 3.23 29.92 -21.45
C LEU A 251 3.95 28.68 -21.96
N SER A 252 4.90 28.84 -22.87
CA SER A 252 5.75 27.73 -23.35
C SER A 252 6.49 27.07 -22.21
N LYS A 253 7.13 27.87 -21.34
CA LYS A 253 7.86 27.35 -20.17
C LYS A 253 6.94 26.60 -19.21
N VAL A 254 5.76 27.15 -18.90
CA VAL A 254 4.77 26.48 -18.04
C VAL A 254 4.29 25.17 -18.66
N ASN A 255 4.09 25.13 -19.98
CA ASN A 255 3.72 23.91 -20.68
C ASN A 255 4.83 22.85 -20.63
N ASP A 256 6.10 23.24 -20.77
CA ASP A 256 7.24 22.32 -20.64
C ASP A 256 7.35 21.76 -19.22
N ASP A 257 7.19 22.60 -18.20
CA ASP A 257 7.19 22.20 -16.79
C ASP A 257 6.03 21.23 -16.49
N LEU A 258 4.84 21.48 -17.05
CA LEU A 258 3.68 20.62 -16.91
C LEU A 258 3.89 19.26 -17.60
N GLN A 259 4.47 19.24 -18.80
CA GLN A 259 4.82 18.00 -19.48
C GLN A 259 5.87 17.20 -18.70
N SER A 260 6.87 17.86 -18.14
CA SER A 260 7.87 17.20 -17.27
C SER A 260 7.20 16.59 -16.04
N SER A 261 6.32 17.34 -15.39
CA SER A 261 5.56 16.87 -14.21
C SER A 261 4.65 15.68 -14.56
N ALA A 262 4.00 15.70 -15.72
CA ALA A 262 3.18 14.59 -16.20
C ALA A 262 4.00 13.31 -16.43
N ARG A 263 5.21 13.42 -17.00
CA ARG A 263 6.14 12.28 -17.17
C ARG A 263 6.62 11.72 -15.82
N ASP A 264 6.94 12.58 -14.84
CA ASP A 264 7.30 12.14 -13.48
C ASP A 264 6.14 11.39 -12.82
N LEU A 265 4.92 11.90 -12.96
CA LEU A 265 3.73 11.26 -12.41
C LEU A 265 3.47 9.90 -13.05
N ASP A 266 3.64 9.78 -14.36
CA ASP A 266 3.51 8.50 -15.09
C ASP A 266 4.57 7.47 -14.62
N THR A 267 5.81 7.93 -14.45
CA THR A 267 6.90 7.09 -13.91
C THR A 267 6.58 6.60 -12.50
N ARG A 268 6.06 7.47 -11.63
CA ARG A 268 5.63 7.08 -10.27
C ARG A 268 4.45 6.12 -10.28
N LYS A 269 3.50 6.32 -11.19
CA LYS A 269 2.35 5.42 -11.37
C LYS A 269 2.84 4.01 -11.74
N ASP A 270 3.76 3.90 -12.68
CA ASP A 270 4.33 2.60 -13.07
C ASP A 270 5.10 1.94 -11.92
N PHE A 271 5.87 2.73 -11.16
CA PHE A 271 6.54 2.25 -9.95
C PHE A 271 5.55 1.70 -8.92
N TYR A 272 4.45 2.41 -8.63
CA TYR A 272 3.44 1.93 -7.70
C TYR A 272 2.69 0.70 -8.21
N ASN A 273 2.41 0.62 -9.52
CA ASN A 273 1.84 -0.58 -10.12
C ASN A 273 2.78 -1.80 -9.95
N GLY A 274 4.10 -1.58 -10.06
CA GLY A 274 5.11 -2.59 -9.76
C GLY A 274 5.02 -3.08 -8.32
N ILE A 275 5.02 -2.16 -7.35
CA ILE A 275 4.87 -2.50 -5.92
C ILE A 275 3.58 -3.28 -5.65
N VAL A 276 2.45 -2.87 -6.24
CA VAL A 276 1.17 -3.56 -6.09
C VAL A 276 1.25 -4.99 -6.65
N GLY A 277 1.93 -5.19 -7.79
CA GLY A 277 2.18 -6.51 -8.35
C GLY A 277 3.05 -7.40 -7.45
N ASP A 278 4.10 -6.84 -6.85
CA ASP A 278 4.98 -7.56 -5.92
C ASP A 278 4.23 -7.95 -4.63
N ILE A 279 3.42 -7.04 -4.08
CA ILE A 279 2.56 -7.31 -2.91
C ILE A 279 1.55 -8.41 -3.24
N HIS A 280 0.90 -8.34 -4.40
CA HIS A 280 -0.06 -9.35 -4.82
C HIS A 280 0.59 -10.73 -4.93
N SER A 281 1.77 -10.80 -5.55
CA SER A 281 2.54 -12.06 -5.69
C SER A 281 2.95 -12.62 -4.32
N SER A 282 3.40 -11.75 -3.41
CA SER A 282 3.76 -12.14 -2.04
C SER A 282 2.55 -12.65 -1.26
N ASN A 283 1.38 -12.03 -1.41
CA ASN A 283 0.14 -12.50 -0.78
C ASN A 283 -0.27 -13.89 -1.29
N VAL A 284 -0.15 -14.15 -2.59
CA VAL A 284 -0.43 -15.48 -3.16
C VAL A 284 0.52 -16.54 -2.57
N GLU A 285 1.81 -16.23 -2.48
CA GLU A 285 2.80 -17.14 -1.88
C GLU A 285 2.51 -17.42 -0.39
N LEU A 286 2.20 -16.38 0.39
CA LEU A 286 1.82 -16.53 1.80
C LEU A 286 0.54 -17.35 1.96
N SER A 287 -0.47 -17.16 1.11
CA SER A 287 -1.68 -18.00 1.13
C SER A 287 -1.38 -19.47 0.84
N LEU A 288 -0.47 -19.77 -0.09
CA LEU A 288 -0.04 -21.15 -0.32
C LEU A 288 0.69 -21.75 0.89
N GLN A 289 1.55 -20.95 1.54
CA GLN A 289 2.23 -21.40 2.77
C GLN A 289 1.26 -21.64 3.92
N ILE A 290 0.20 -20.82 4.06
CA ILE A 290 -0.85 -21.03 5.05
C ILE A 290 -1.57 -22.36 4.80
N ASN A 291 -2.00 -22.61 3.56
CA ASN A 291 -2.70 -23.86 3.21
C ASN A 291 -1.83 -25.11 3.49
N GLU A 292 -0.55 -25.06 3.16
CA GLU A 292 0.40 -26.15 3.46
C GLU A 292 0.55 -26.38 4.97
N LEU A 293 0.63 -25.32 5.76
CA LEU A 293 0.70 -25.43 7.22
C LEU A 293 -0.60 -25.97 7.83
N GLU A 294 -1.75 -25.61 7.27
CA GLU A 294 -3.05 -26.17 7.66
C GLU A 294 -3.11 -27.69 7.38
N GLU A 295 -2.67 -28.14 6.20
CA GLU A 295 -2.59 -29.58 5.88
C GLU A 295 -1.65 -30.34 6.83
N GLN A 296 -0.49 -29.76 7.13
CA GLN A 296 0.45 -30.35 8.09
C GLN A 296 -0.14 -30.42 9.51
N LEU A 297 -0.91 -29.42 9.92
CA LEU A 297 -1.59 -29.40 11.22
C LEU A 297 -2.64 -30.50 11.31
N GLU A 298 -3.48 -30.65 10.27
CA GLU A 298 -4.49 -31.71 10.19
C GLU A 298 -3.85 -33.11 10.29
N GLU A 299 -2.72 -33.33 9.61
CA GLU A 299 -2.00 -34.61 9.67
C GLU A 299 -1.42 -34.88 11.07
N VAL A 300 -0.88 -33.86 11.75
CA VAL A 300 -0.39 -34.00 13.13
C VAL A 300 -1.53 -34.30 14.10
N GLU A 301 -2.69 -33.63 13.95
CA GLU A 301 -3.88 -33.92 14.76
C GLU A 301 -4.37 -35.36 14.56
N ARG A 302 -4.39 -35.83 13.31
CA ARG A 302 -4.73 -37.22 12.97
C ARG A 302 -3.77 -38.22 13.64
N GLN A 303 -2.46 -37.98 13.54
CA GLN A 303 -1.44 -38.83 14.16
C GLN A 303 -1.55 -38.84 15.69
N ASN A 304 -1.84 -37.69 16.31
CA ASN A 304 -2.02 -37.61 17.75
C ASN A 304 -3.28 -38.36 18.22
N SER A 305 -4.37 -38.30 17.44
CA SER A 305 -5.57 -39.09 17.72
C SER A 305 -5.31 -40.60 17.60
N GLU A 306 -4.55 -41.02 16.58
CA GLU A 306 -4.14 -42.42 16.41
C GLU A 306 -3.26 -42.90 17.57
N LEU A 307 -2.31 -42.07 18.00
CA LEU A 307 -1.45 -42.38 19.15
C LEU A 307 -2.23 -42.45 20.46
N ALA A 308 -3.22 -41.59 20.65
CA ALA A 308 -4.12 -41.64 21.81
C ALA A 308 -4.91 -42.95 21.85
N SER A 309 -5.47 -43.38 20.71
CA SER A 309 -6.16 -44.68 20.59
C SER A 309 -5.21 -45.84 20.92
N ASN A 310 -4.00 -45.83 20.36
CA ASN A 310 -3.01 -46.88 20.63
C ASN A 310 -2.61 -46.94 22.12
N ASN A 311 -2.53 -45.79 22.81
CA ASN A 311 -2.26 -45.75 24.25
C ASN A 311 -3.43 -46.33 25.06
N GLU A 312 -4.67 -46.09 24.65
CA GLU A 312 -5.85 -46.69 25.27
C GLU A 312 -5.85 -48.22 25.11
N ASP A 313 -5.54 -48.71 23.90
CA ASP A 313 -5.40 -50.15 23.63
C ASP A 313 -4.30 -50.78 24.47
N LEU A 314 -3.13 -50.14 24.58
CA LEU A 314 -2.04 -50.60 25.44
C LEU A 314 -2.44 -50.63 26.91
N PHE A 315 -3.18 -49.63 27.38
CA PHE A 315 -3.70 -49.58 28.74
C PHE A 315 -4.66 -50.75 29.02
N SER A 316 -5.54 -51.06 28.05
CA SER A 316 -6.45 -52.21 28.11
C SER A 316 -5.68 -53.53 28.20
N ILE A 317 -4.66 -53.72 27.35
CA ILE A 317 -3.78 -54.90 27.37
C ILE A 317 -3.08 -55.04 28.72
N VAL A 318 -2.49 -53.96 29.25
CA VAL A 318 -1.81 -53.99 30.56
C VAL A 318 -2.77 -54.34 31.68
N THR A 319 -3.99 -53.78 31.66
CA THR A 319 -5.02 -54.09 32.66
C THR A 319 -5.42 -55.56 32.61
N PHE A 320 -5.63 -56.11 31.40
CA PHE A 320 -5.90 -57.52 31.20
C PHE A 320 -4.76 -58.41 31.72
N LEU A 321 -3.50 -58.11 31.36
CA LEU A 321 -2.34 -58.88 31.80
C LEU A 321 -2.18 -58.84 33.33
N ASN A 322 -2.45 -57.70 33.96
CA ASN A 322 -2.43 -57.58 35.41
C ASN A 322 -3.51 -58.48 36.06
N GLN A 323 -4.74 -58.46 35.54
CA GLN A 323 -5.80 -59.33 36.03
C GLN A 323 -5.47 -60.82 35.83
N ALA A 324 -4.99 -61.20 34.64
CA ALA A 324 -4.56 -62.56 34.36
C ALA A 324 -3.43 -63.03 35.28
N GLY A 325 -2.51 -62.12 35.66
CA GLY A 325 -1.47 -62.39 36.65
C GLY A 325 -2.02 -62.66 38.04
N ILE A 326 -3.02 -61.88 38.48
CA ILE A 326 -3.72 -62.10 39.77
C ILE A 326 -4.46 -63.45 39.75
N ASP A 327 -5.17 -63.75 38.67
CA ASP A 327 -5.93 -64.99 38.52
C ASP A 327 -4.99 -66.21 38.52
N LEU A 328 -3.85 -66.11 37.82
CA LEU A 328 -2.83 -67.15 37.83
C LEU A 328 -2.22 -67.34 39.22
N GLY A 329 -1.89 -66.25 39.93
CA GLY A 329 -1.39 -66.32 41.29
C GLY A 329 -2.37 -67.02 42.24
N THR A 330 -3.66 -66.71 42.10
CA THR A 330 -4.74 -67.38 42.85
C THR A 330 -4.82 -68.87 42.51
N SER A 331 -4.78 -69.23 41.22
CA SER A 331 -4.81 -70.63 40.80
C SER A 331 -3.60 -71.41 41.31
N VAL A 332 -2.41 -70.82 41.33
CA VAL A 332 -1.19 -71.44 41.87
C VAL A 332 -1.33 -71.65 43.38
N SER A 333 -1.84 -70.67 44.12
CA SER A 333 -2.11 -70.81 45.56
C SER A 333 -3.08 -71.96 45.82
N ASN A 334 -4.19 -72.03 45.08
CA ASN A 334 -5.17 -73.10 45.24
C ASN A 334 -4.58 -74.50 44.97
N VAL A 335 -3.73 -74.63 43.94
CA VAL A 335 -3.03 -75.90 43.65
C VAL A 335 -2.04 -76.24 44.75
N GLN A 336 -1.30 -75.25 45.26
CA GLN A 336 -0.38 -75.44 46.38
C GLN A 336 -1.12 -75.91 47.64
N ASP A 337 -2.22 -75.25 48.00
CA ASP A 337 -3.02 -75.59 49.17
C ASP A 337 -3.60 -77.01 49.04
N TYR A 338 -4.16 -77.35 47.86
CA TYR A 338 -4.64 -78.70 47.56
C TYR A 338 -3.54 -79.75 47.71
N LEU A 339 -2.34 -79.50 47.18
CA LEU A 339 -1.21 -80.44 47.31
C LEU A 339 -0.75 -80.60 48.76
N VAL A 340 -0.78 -79.53 49.56
CA VAL A 340 -0.44 -79.61 51.00
C VAL A 340 -1.46 -80.46 51.75
N GLU A 341 -2.75 -80.24 51.50
CA GLU A 341 -3.84 -81.03 52.09
C GLU A 341 -3.72 -82.51 51.69
N GLU A 342 -3.55 -82.80 50.40
CA GLU A 342 -3.41 -84.16 49.87
C GLU A 342 -2.17 -84.89 50.44
N ILE A 343 -1.05 -84.18 50.63
CA ILE A 343 0.15 -84.74 51.28
C ILE A 343 -0.13 -85.08 52.75
N GLN A 344 -0.89 -84.23 53.46
CA GLN A 344 -1.24 -84.46 54.86
C GLN A 344 -2.19 -85.66 55.01
N GLU A 345 -3.23 -85.75 54.18
CA GLU A 345 -4.17 -86.88 54.18
C GLU A 345 -3.47 -88.20 53.86
N ASN A 346 -2.64 -88.23 52.81
CA ASN A 346 -1.87 -89.43 52.45
C ASN A 346 -0.86 -89.81 53.54
N THR A 347 -0.24 -88.83 54.20
CA THR A 347 0.66 -89.10 55.35
C THR A 347 -0.11 -89.74 56.50
N ALA A 348 -1.31 -89.26 56.82
CA ALA A 348 -2.15 -89.83 57.87
C ALA A 348 -2.57 -91.27 57.55
N LEU A 349 -2.91 -91.57 56.29
CA LEU A 349 -3.23 -92.92 55.82
C LEU A 349 -2.04 -93.89 55.96
N VAL A 350 -0.85 -93.47 55.51
CA VAL A 350 0.37 -94.30 55.65
C VAL A 350 0.66 -94.62 57.11
N LEU A 351 0.51 -93.64 58.01
CA LEU A 351 0.71 -93.85 59.45
C LEU A 351 -0.35 -94.77 60.06
N TYR A 352 -1.59 -94.67 59.60
CA TYR A 352 -2.66 -95.57 60.02
C TYR A 352 -2.37 -97.02 59.59
N ASP A 353 -2.00 -97.22 58.33
CA ASP A 353 -1.64 -98.54 57.81
C ASP A 353 -0.41 -99.12 58.53
N LEU A 354 0.59 -98.29 58.83
CA LEU A 354 1.78 -98.70 59.58
C LEU A 354 1.42 -99.08 61.02
N LYS A 355 0.53 -98.35 61.67
CA LYS A 355 0.00 -98.69 63.01
C LYS A 355 -0.69 -100.06 62.97
N MET A 356 -1.57 -100.28 62.00
CA MET A 356 -2.27 -101.55 61.84
C MET A 356 -1.29 -102.70 61.56
N TYR A 357 -0.26 -102.47 60.75
CA TYR A 357 0.80 -103.43 60.49
C TYR A 357 1.55 -103.81 61.78
N TYR A 358 1.92 -102.83 62.60
CA TYR A 358 2.62 -103.08 63.88
C TYR A 358 1.71 -103.82 64.85
N GLN A 359 0.43 -103.47 64.90
CA GLN A 359 -0.56 -104.17 65.71
C GLN A 359 -0.69 -105.64 65.29
N ASN A 360 -0.74 -105.90 63.98
CA ASN A 360 -0.81 -107.27 63.47
C ASN A 360 0.42 -108.10 63.82
N ILE A 361 1.64 -107.53 63.80
CA ILE A 361 2.87 -108.27 64.15
C ILE A 361 2.77 -108.90 65.55
N TYR A 362 2.44 -108.12 66.58
CA TYR A 362 2.38 -108.64 67.95
C TYR A 362 1.05 -109.31 68.30
N PHE A 363 -0.01 -109.14 67.52
CA PHE A 363 -1.24 -109.90 67.72
C PHE A 363 -1.10 -111.33 67.17
N TYR A 364 -0.40 -111.49 66.05
CA TYR A 364 -0.33 -112.76 65.33
C TYR A 364 0.97 -113.55 65.52
N TRP A 365 2.00 -113.05 66.22
CA TRP A 365 3.26 -113.81 66.39
C TRP A 365 3.07 -115.19 67.05
N MET A 366 2.03 -115.36 67.86
CA MET A 366 1.65 -116.65 68.42
C MET A 366 0.92 -117.56 67.44
N CYS A 367 0.06 -116.98 66.59
CA CYS A 367 -0.79 -117.70 65.63
C CYS A 367 -0.11 -117.95 64.30
N ALA A 368 0.94 -117.19 63.97
CA ALA A 368 1.87 -117.57 62.93
C ALA A 368 2.34 -118.97 63.29
N THR A 369 2.22 -119.90 62.35
CA THR A 369 2.49 -121.35 62.41
C THR A 369 3.97 -121.65 62.69
N SER A 370 4.53 -120.98 63.69
CA SER A 370 5.95 -120.78 63.90
C SER A 370 6.28 -120.69 65.37
N PHE A 371 5.44 -120.10 66.25
CA PHE A 371 5.71 -120.16 67.69
C PHE A 371 5.26 -121.50 68.28
N GLU A 372 3.96 -121.79 68.21
CA GLU A 372 3.42 -123.05 68.76
C GLU A 372 4.06 -124.26 68.08
N ASP A 373 4.20 -124.23 66.75
CA ASP A 373 4.81 -125.32 65.98
C ASP A 373 6.30 -125.54 66.29
N LYS A 374 7.08 -124.47 66.54
CA LYS A 374 8.52 -124.59 66.82
C LYS A 374 8.79 -125.14 68.22
N PHE A 375 7.90 -124.88 69.17
CA PHE A 375 8.10 -125.23 70.58
C PHE A 375 7.13 -126.32 71.09
N GLN A 376 6.24 -126.86 70.26
CA GLN A 376 5.20 -127.84 70.66
C GLN A 376 5.73 -129.06 71.42
N GLU A 377 6.98 -129.46 71.20
CA GLU A 377 7.59 -130.64 71.83
C GLU A 377 7.99 -130.42 73.29
N TYR A 378 7.97 -129.17 73.79
CA TYR A 378 8.36 -128.85 75.15
C TYR A 378 7.18 -128.88 76.13
N GLU A 379 7.39 -129.42 77.33
CA GLU A 379 6.32 -129.59 78.35
C GLU A 379 5.64 -128.26 78.72
N TRP A 380 6.41 -127.18 78.79
CA TRP A 380 5.92 -125.83 79.09
C TRP A 380 5.05 -125.22 77.97
N MET A 381 4.99 -125.82 76.79
CA MET A 381 3.99 -125.46 75.77
C MET A 381 2.64 -126.15 75.98
N THR A 382 2.64 -127.32 76.63
CA THR A 382 1.40 -128.03 76.99
C THR A 382 0.76 -127.41 78.23
N ASP A 383 1.56 -127.05 79.23
CA ASP A 383 1.16 -126.22 80.37
C ASP A 383 1.80 -124.83 80.28
N LYS A 384 1.09 -123.87 79.67
CA LYS A 384 1.58 -122.51 79.43
C LYS A 384 1.86 -121.70 80.72
N ASN A 385 1.53 -122.23 81.90
CA ASN A 385 1.87 -121.64 83.20
C ASN A 385 3.19 -122.19 83.78
N MET A 386 3.71 -123.28 83.22
CA MET A 386 5.00 -123.82 83.60
C MET A 386 6.11 -122.87 83.17
N ALA A 387 7.13 -122.71 84.02
CA ALA A 387 8.30 -121.90 83.70
C ALA A 387 9.06 -122.50 82.51
N ILE A 388 9.45 -121.64 81.55
CA ILE A 388 10.21 -122.04 80.36
C ILE A 388 11.58 -122.61 80.75
N GLY A 389 12.20 -122.00 81.78
CA GLY A 389 13.50 -122.41 82.31
C GLY A 389 14.68 -121.81 81.55
N GLU A 390 15.82 -121.72 82.25
CA GLU A 390 17.05 -121.07 81.78
C GLU A 390 17.57 -121.64 80.46
N ASN A 391 17.46 -122.96 80.25
CA ASN A 391 17.95 -123.64 79.06
C ASN A 391 17.21 -123.27 77.76
N TYR A 392 15.95 -122.81 77.87
CA TYR A 392 15.09 -122.57 76.71
C TYR A 392 14.69 -121.11 76.56
N TYR A 393 14.78 -120.30 77.62
CA TYR A 393 14.39 -118.90 77.63
C TYR A 393 15.09 -118.09 76.53
N SER A 394 16.41 -118.26 76.35
CA SER A 394 17.16 -117.57 75.31
C SER A 394 16.67 -117.92 73.90
N ALA A 395 16.27 -119.17 73.64
CA ALA A 395 15.80 -119.61 72.32
C ALA A 395 14.38 -119.10 72.02
N VAL A 396 13.52 -119.01 73.04
CA VAL A 396 12.19 -118.40 72.96
C VAL A 396 12.31 -116.91 72.69
N LEU A 397 13.15 -116.20 73.45
CA LEU A 397 13.37 -114.77 73.22
C LEU A 397 14.01 -114.48 71.88
N GLU A 398 14.95 -115.31 71.39
CA GLU A 398 15.52 -115.12 70.06
C GLU A 398 14.47 -115.29 68.96
N PHE A 399 13.54 -116.22 69.14
CA PHE A 399 12.42 -116.36 68.23
C PHE A 399 11.54 -115.11 68.24
N ILE A 400 11.19 -114.59 69.42
CA ILE A 400 10.38 -113.38 69.55
C ILE A 400 11.15 -112.17 68.99
N ASP A 401 12.47 -112.14 69.15
CA ASP A 401 13.30 -111.05 68.63
C ASP A 401 13.21 -110.97 67.09
N VAL A 402 13.42 -112.11 66.42
CA VAL A 402 13.35 -112.19 64.95
C VAL A 402 11.94 -111.92 64.41
N ASN A 403 10.90 -112.43 65.08
CA ASN A 403 9.52 -112.37 64.56
C ASN A 403 8.74 -111.14 65.02
N VAL A 404 9.16 -110.48 66.10
CA VAL A 404 8.44 -109.36 66.71
C VAL A 404 9.37 -108.19 66.98
N PHE A 405 10.44 -108.37 67.78
CA PHE A 405 11.19 -107.22 68.27
C PHE A 405 11.95 -106.48 67.17
N HIS A 406 12.58 -107.20 66.25
CA HIS A 406 13.27 -106.60 65.12
C HIS A 406 12.32 -105.80 64.24
N GLN A 407 11.12 -106.33 63.99
CA GLN A 407 10.10 -105.70 63.15
C GLN A 407 9.48 -104.45 63.81
N LEU A 408 9.39 -104.45 65.14
CA LEU A 408 8.86 -103.32 65.93
C LEU A 408 9.97 -102.41 66.49
N CYS A 409 11.23 -102.71 66.18
CA CYS A 409 12.41 -102.06 66.73
C CYS A 409 12.45 -102.02 68.27
N ILE A 410 11.96 -103.08 68.90
CA ILE A 410 12.01 -103.28 70.35
C ILE A 410 13.44 -103.64 70.75
N ASN A 411 13.94 -102.99 71.80
CA ASN A 411 15.19 -103.40 72.40
C ASN A 411 14.95 -104.62 73.29
N LYS A 412 15.52 -105.77 72.91
CA LYS A 412 15.41 -107.04 73.65
C LYS A 412 15.71 -106.90 75.15
N ALA A 413 16.77 -106.18 75.52
CA ALA A 413 17.15 -106.00 76.92
C ALA A 413 16.16 -105.12 77.70
N ASP A 414 15.57 -104.12 77.03
CA ASP A 414 14.53 -103.27 77.62
C ASP A 414 13.22 -104.04 77.84
N PHE A 415 12.88 -104.94 76.91
CA PHE A 415 11.75 -105.84 77.07
C PHE A 415 11.95 -106.83 78.22
N GLU A 416 13.13 -107.46 78.33
CA GLU A 416 13.44 -108.34 79.47
C GLU A 416 13.32 -107.59 80.79
N ARG A 417 13.75 -106.32 80.81
CA ARG A 417 13.62 -105.44 81.96
C ARG A 417 12.15 -105.18 82.31
N PHE A 418 11.33 -104.83 81.32
CA PHE A 418 9.88 -104.67 81.47
C PHE A 418 9.23 -105.91 82.09
N VAL A 419 9.50 -107.10 81.56
CA VAL A 419 8.92 -108.35 82.07
C VAL A 419 9.33 -108.60 83.53
N SER A 420 10.52 -108.17 83.94
CA SER A 420 11.01 -108.33 85.30
C SER A 420 10.55 -107.29 86.31
N GLU A 421 10.28 -106.06 85.85
CA GLU A 421 10.04 -104.89 86.71
C GLU A 421 8.59 -104.36 86.63
N ASP A 422 7.76 -104.80 85.67
CA ASP A 422 6.36 -104.38 85.56
C ASP A 422 5.47 -105.16 86.53
N ASP A 423 4.88 -104.43 87.49
CA ASP A 423 4.06 -104.99 88.56
C ASP A 423 2.86 -105.80 88.05
N PHE A 424 2.37 -105.52 86.85
CA PHE A 424 1.21 -106.22 86.30
C PHE A 424 1.57 -107.57 85.67
N ILE A 425 2.79 -107.73 85.16
CA ILE A 425 3.28 -109.01 84.65
C ILE A 425 3.39 -110.04 85.78
N GLY A 426 3.60 -109.58 87.02
CA GLY A 426 3.54 -110.42 88.22
C GLY A 426 4.72 -111.38 88.37
N TYR A 427 5.83 -111.12 87.68
CA TYR A 427 7.08 -111.88 87.84
C TYR A 427 7.85 -111.39 89.06
N GLN A 428 8.28 -112.30 89.94
CA GLN A 428 9.04 -111.98 91.16
C GLN A 428 10.41 -112.69 91.23
N GLY A 429 11.03 -112.97 90.07
CA GLY A 429 12.30 -113.68 89.99
C GLY A 429 13.51 -112.78 89.66
N PRO A 430 14.72 -113.36 89.60
CA PRO A 430 15.93 -112.64 89.23
C PRO A 430 15.92 -112.21 87.75
N PHE A 431 16.67 -111.16 87.42
CA PHE A 431 16.94 -110.74 86.05
C PHE A 431 18.18 -111.49 85.50
N PRO A 432 18.18 -111.99 84.24
CA PRO A 432 17.07 -112.02 83.27
C PRO A 432 15.96 -112.97 83.72
N PRO A 433 14.69 -112.73 83.32
CA PRO A 433 13.54 -113.40 83.91
C PRO A 433 13.33 -114.82 83.34
N VAL A 434 14.31 -115.70 83.54
CA VAL A 434 14.37 -117.06 82.96
C VAL A 434 13.32 -118.03 83.52
N GLN A 435 12.64 -117.66 84.61
CA GLN A 435 11.59 -118.46 85.25
C GLN A 435 10.17 -118.00 84.87
N VAL A 436 10.03 -117.20 83.81
CA VAL A 436 8.70 -116.80 83.32
C VAL A 436 8.00 -117.96 82.63
N SER A 437 6.67 -117.99 82.76
CA SER A 437 5.83 -118.88 81.99
C SER A 437 5.58 -118.33 80.58
N VAL A 438 5.11 -119.19 79.67
CA VAL A 438 4.69 -118.75 78.33
C VAL A 438 3.56 -117.72 78.43
N ASN A 439 2.57 -117.91 79.30
CA ASN A 439 1.48 -116.96 79.51
C ASN A 439 1.98 -115.58 80.01
N THR A 440 2.96 -115.58 80.90
CA THR A 440 3.62 -114.36 81.39
C THR A 440 4.33 -113.64 80.23
N LEU A 441 5.04 -114.38 79.39
CA LEU A 441 5.76 -113.82 78.25
C LEU A 441 4.81 -113.28 77.17
N ILE A 442 3.69 -113.96 76.92
CA ILE A 442 2.64 -113.51 76.00
C ILE A 442 2.05 -112.18 76.48
N SER A 443 1.64 -112.14 77.74
CA SER A 443 1.13 -110.92 78.37
C SER A 443 2.17 -109.80 78.33
N GLY A 444 3.45 -110.14 78.50
CA GLY A 444 4.58 -109.24 78.36
C GLY A 444 4.68 -108.63 76.96
N VAL A 445 4.73 -109.47 75.92
CA VAL A 445 4.83 -109.02 74.52
C VAL A 445 3.62 -108.17 74.14
N GLU A 446 2.42 -108.57 74.51
CA GLU A 446 1.18 -107.83 74.23
C GLU A 446 1.19 -106.44 74.87
N ARG A 447 1.52 -106.35 76.16
CA ARG A 447 1.52 -105.09 76.91
C ARG A 447 2.65 -104.15 76.49
N TYR A 448 3.87 -104.67 76.33
CA TYR A 448 5.00 -103.85 75.87
C TYR A 448 4.72 -103.31 74.47
N SER A 449 4.23 -104.15 73.55
CA SER A 449 3.92 -103.74 72.18
C SER A 449 2.77 -102.73 72.14
N THR A 450 1.78 -102.85 73.04
CA THR A 450 0.69 -101.86 73.16
C THR A 450 1.24 -100.50 73.57
N LYS A 451 2.05 -100.43 74.63
CA LYS A 451 2.69 -99.17 75.05
C LYS A 451 3.62 -98.58 73.98
N LEU A 452 4.37 -99.44 73.28
CA LEU A 452 5.21 -99.01 72.16
C LEU A 452 4.38 -98.41 71.02
N ILE A 453 3.26 -99.04 70.66
CA ILE A 453 2.39 -98.56 69.58
C ILE A 453 1.69 -97.26 69.98
N GLU A 454 1.30 -97.11 71.24
CA GLU A 454 0.80 -95.83 71.77
C GLU A 454 1.88 -94.74 71.70
N PHE A 455 3.14 -95.07 71.98
CA PHE A 455 4.24 -94.11 71.86
C PHE A 455 4.61 -93.80 70.40
N TYR A 456 4.57 -94.79 69.51
CA TYR A 456 4.87 -94.65 68.09
C TYR A 456 3.73 -94.00 67.31
N PHE A 457 2.48 -94.20 67.73
CA PHE A 457 1.28 -93.64 67.12
C PHE A 457 0.42 -92.97 68.20
N PRO A 458 0.93 -91.88 68.81
CA PRO A 458 0.27 -91.20 69.90
C PRO A 458 -1.08 -90.64 69.47
N PRO A 459 -2.14 -90.75 70.30
CA PRO A 459 -3.34 -89.94 70.09
C PRO A 459 -2.97 -88.44 70.13
N GLU A 460 -3.77 -87.63 69.45
CA GLU A 460 -3.53 -86.19 69.35
C GLU A 460 -3.26 -85.55 70.72
N GLY A 461 -2.12 -84.84 70.84
CA GLY A 461 -1.72 -84.14 72.05
C GLY A 461 -0.97 -84.97 73.10
N SER A 462 -0.74 -86.27 72.87
CA SER A 462 0.09 -87.10 73.76
C SER A 462 1.57 -87.11 73.37
N THR A 463 2.43 -87.53 74.29
CA THR A 463 3.88 -87.60 74.09
C THR A 463 4.25 -88.87 73.32
N GLY A 464 4.91 -88.71 72.17
CA GLY A 464 5.32 -89.82 71.33
C GLY A 464 5.99 -89.34 70.04
N LEU A 465 6.08 -90.24 69.05
CA LEU A 465 6.59 -89.87 67.73
C LEU A 465 5.61 -88.96 66.99
N THR A 466 6.14 -87.86 66.45
CA THR A 466 5.35 -86.97 65.59
C THR A 466 5.32 -87.49 64.16
N GLN A 467 4.37 -87.01 63.33
CA GLN A 467 4.37 -87.31 61.90
C GLN A 467 5.69 -86.92 61.22
N THR A 468 6.33 -85.85 61.69
CA THR A 468 7.65 -85.41 61.18
C THR A 468 8.73 -86.43 61.50
N ASP A 469 8.67 -87.08 62.65
CA ASP A 469 9.62 -88.11 63.03
C ASP A 469 9.51 -89.34 62.15
N TRP A 470 8.27 -89.77 61.86
CA TRP A 470 8.02 -90.85 60.91
C TRP A 470 8.44 -90.53 59.49
N LYS A 471 8.17 -89.31 59.02
CA LYS A 471 8.62 -88.84 57.71
C LYS A 471 10.15 -88.85 57.61
N ASN A 472 10.84 -88.37 58.64
CA ASN A 472 12.31 -88.38 58.71
C ASN A 472 12.87 -89.80 58.78
N ALA A 473 12.15 -90.72 59.42
CA ALA A 473 12.47 -92.14 59.46
C ALA A 473 12.02 -92.90 58.19
N MET A 474 11.49 -92.22 57.17
CA MET A 474 10.96 -92.84 55.96
C MET A 474 9.92 -93.94 56.24
N TYR A 475 9.16 -93.80 57.32
CA TYR A 475 8.15 -94.77 57.78
C TYR A 475 8.70 -96.15 58.16
N GLU A 476 9.99 -96.24 58.49
CA GLU A 476 10.64 -97.46 58.96
C GLU A 476 11.16 -97.28 60.39
N CYS A 477 10.78 -98.15 61.33
CA CYS A 477 11.21 -97.98 62.72
C CYS A 477 12.74 -98.05 62.90
N ALA A 478 13.44 -98.76 62.01
CA ALA A 478 14.88 -98.91 62.08
C ALA A 478 15.60 -97.57 61.89
N ASN A 479 14.98 -96.65 61.15
CA ASN A 479 15.50 -95.32 60.88
C ASN A 479 15.11 -94.29 61.95
N ILE A 480 14.28 -94.67 62.93
CA ILE A 480 13.98 -93.81 64.08
C ILE A 480 15.27 -93.66 64.90
N PRO A 481 15.71 -92.42 65.19
CA PRO A 481 16.85 -92.18 66.06
C PRO A 481 16.71 -92.90 67.39
N THR A 482 17.77 -93.53 67.88
CA THR A 482 17.73 -94.34 69.12
C THR A 482 17.19 -93.57 70.34
N LEU A 483 17.46 -92.26 70.43
CA LEU A 483 16.93 -91.37 71.47
C LEU A 483 15.42 -91.15 71.42
N LYS A 484 14.78 -91.47 70.29
CA LYS A 484 13.33 -91.36 70.07
C LYS A 484 12.65 -92.72 70.00
N ARG A 485 13.38 -93.83 70.18
CA ARG A 485 12.74 -95.15 70.24
C ARG A 485 12.06 -95.33 71.59
N TYR A 486 11.03 -96.15 71.60
CA TYR A 486 10.37 -96.49 72.85
C TYR A 486 11.36 -97.19 73.78
N VAL A 487 11.45 -96.68 75.00
CA VAL A 487 12.18 -97.30 76.09
C VAL A 487 11.20 -97.33 77.25
N TRP A 488 10.99 -98.51 77.82
CA TRP A 488 10.07 -98.66 78.92
C TRP A 488 10.61 -97.98 80.19
N SER A 489 9.75 -97.20 80.84
CA SER A 489 9.95 -96.69 82.19
C SER A 489 8.74 -97.05 83.05
N GLN A 490 8.91 -97.03 84.38
CA GLN A 490 7.85 -97.31 85.35
C GLN A 490 6.85 -96.15 85.55
N ASP A 491 6.90 -95.13 84.68
CA ASP A 491 5.96 -94.00 84.69
C ASP A 491 4.61 -94.39 84.05
#